data_AF-A0A7C1X2I6-F1
#
_entry.id   AF-A0A7C1X2I6-F1
#
_cell.length_a   1.000
_cell.length_b   1.000
_cell.length_c   1.000
_cell.angle_alpha   90.00
_cell.angle_beta   90.00
_cell.angle_gamma   90.00
#
_symmetry.space_group_name_H-M   'P 1'
#
loop_
_entity.id
_entity.type
_entity.pdbx_description
1 polymer ?
#
loop_
_entity_poly.entity_id
_entity_poly.type
_entity_poly.pdbx_seq_one_letter_code
_entity_poly.pdbx_strand_id
1 'polypeptide(L)'
;MIDRDEDVSSAIETTDLLIRFVAAPIDPPENRPECADVPHALPSPRTMSQSIVAARRHGPSLSGRPTQERSERAMPYCELSQVTIYFNRAGSGVPVVLLHQYFGTSENWLAIFDMLRRHFDVIAPDLRAHGRSSDPGGRLTLEGFAADVAELLHRLDIREAHLVGASLGAMVAARLALSGAVNARSLVFIGPPNFAAPSTAEYTRSVIEELFPAHEDEYAHAHRALGQDHARKRLLANFIQDGIERPREMREWAQGIELLDRPILLMAGDNDPVAPADWLVAFTAQLPRGEVCILPRGGHFPHRTLPHLAGQVILDFLLRVERARLTD
;
A
#
# COMPACT_ATOMS: atom_id res chain seq x y z
N MET A 1 41.29 1.30 55.56
CA MET A 1 41.62 2.70 55.87
C MET A 1 41.25 3.49 54.62
N ILE A 2 40.09 4.19 54.68
CA ILE A 2 39.46 5.04 53.65
C ILE A 2 39.01 4.23 52.41
N ASP A 3 37.78 3.74 52.24
CA ASP A 3 36.41 4.26 52.41
C ASP A 3 36.02 5.43 51.49
N ARG A 4 35.21 5.12 50.47
CA ARG A 4 34.08 5.92 49.97
C ARG A 4 33.26 5.11 48.96
N ASP A 5 32.15 4.60 49.48
CA ASP A 5 30.92 4.31 48.75
C ASP A 5 30.44 5.55 47.97
N GLU A 6 30.07 5.36 46.69
CA GLU A 6 29.09 6.20 45.98
C GLU A 6 28.21 5.28 45.11
N ASP A 7 27.08 4.93 45.71
CA ASP A 7 25.72 4.91 45.14
C ASP A 7 25.52 4.48 43.67
N VAL A 8 25.21 3.19 43.49
CA VAL A 8 24.58 2.65 42.28
C VAL A 8 23.07 2.55 42.54
N SER A 9 22.36 3.68 42.51
CA SER A 9 20.89 3.69 42.50
C SER A 9 20.32 5.07 42.13
N SER A 10 20.26 5.39 40.83
CA SER A 10 19.14 6.12 40.19
C SER A 10 19.57 6.60 38.81
N ALA A 11 18.80 6.24 37.77
CA ALA A 11 18.60 6.96 36.49
C ALA A 11 18.42 5.97 35.32
N ILE A 12 17.24 5.34 35.26
CA ILE A 12 16.64 4.96 33.97
C ILE A 12 15.20 5.48 34.04
N GLU A 13 15.08 6.81 33.96
CA GLU A 13 13.81 7.48 33.70
C GLU A 13 13.54 7.43 32.19
N THR A 14 12.45 6.73 31.86
CA THR A 14 11.46 7.05 30.82
C THR A 14 11.87 8.05 29.74
N THR A 15 12.22 7.53 28.56
CA THR A 15 12.28 8.31 27.32
C THR A 15 10.85 8.60 26.84
N ASP A 16 10.36 9.81 27.08
CA ASP A 16 9.20 10.37 26.39
C ASP A 16 9.52 10.56 24.90
N LEU A 17 9.07 9.61 24.08
CA LEU A 17 9.10 9.71 22.62
C LEU A 17 7.89 10.54 22.18
N LEU A 18 8.08 11.83 21.92
CA LEU A 18 7.04 12.72 21.40
C LEU A 18 6.65 12.31 19.96
N ILE A 19 5.64 11.44 19.83
CA ILE A 19 4.92 11.21 18.57
C ILE A 19 3.98 12.40 18.36
N ARG A 20 4.25 13.22 17.34
CA ARG A 20 3.36 14.34 16.98
C ARG A 20 2.22 13.81 16.11
N PHE A 21 1.02 13.71 16.69
CA PHE A 21 -0.23 13.62 15.94
C PHE A 21 -0.79 15.05 15.78
N VAL A 22 -0.89 15.53 14.55
CA VAL A 22 -1.54 16.82 14.24
C VAL A 22 -2.83 16.53 13.49
N ALA A 23 -3.97 16.81 14.11
CA ALA A 23 -5.26 16.89 13.42
C ALA A 23 -5.44 18.31 12.89
N ALA A 24 -5.73 18.47 11.59
CA ALA A 24 -5.98 19.78 10.99
C ALA A 24 -7.38 20.31 11.40
N PRO A 25 -7.53 21.60 11.75
CA PRO A 25 -8.84 22.20 12.00
C PRO A 25 -9.61 22.43 10.69
N ILE A 26 -10.93 22.14 10.72
CA ILE A 26 -11.86 22.31 9.58
C ILE A 26 -12.59 23.64 9.75
N ASP A 27 -12.38 24.59 8.84
CA ASP A 27 -13.27 25.74 8.63
C ASP A 27 -14.17 25.48 7.40
N PRO A 28 -15.45 25.87 7.41
CA PRO A 28 -16.39 25.55 6.34
C PRO A 28 -16.28 26.54 5.16
N PRO A 29 -16.40 26.09 3.89
CA PRO A 29 -16.54 27.00 2.76
C PRO A 29 -18.02 27.31 2.46
N GLU A 30 -18.38 28.60 2.48
CA GLU A 30 -19.61 29.15 1.92
C GLU A 30 -19.55 29.29 0.38
N ASN A 31 -20.73 29.13 -0.24
CA ASN A 31 -21.16 29.60 -1.56
C ASN A 31 -20.49 29.08 -2.85
N ARG A 32 -21.24 28.25 -3.60
CA ARG A 32 -21.27 28.26 -5.07
C ARG A 32 -22.71 28.11 -5.59
N PRO A 33 -23.03 28.71 -6.77
CA PRO A 33 -24.40 28.87 -7.24
C PRO A 33 -24.92 27.68 -8.08
N GLU A 34 -26.25 27.57 -8.10
CA GLU A 34 -27.09 26.60 -8.80
C GLU A 34 -26.98 26.63 -10.33
N CYS A 35 -27.23 25.50 -10.98
CA CYS A 35 -27.83 25.48 -12.31
C CYS A 35 -28.74 24.25 -12.52
N ALA A 36 -29.91 24.54 -13.08
CA ALA A 36 -31.16 23.81 -13.20
C ALA A 36 -31.18 22.56 -14.13
N ASP A 37 -31.95 21.55 -13.67
CA ASP A 37 -33.08 20.81 -14.28
C ASP A 37 -33.04 20.27 -15.74
N VAL A 38 -33.13 18.93 -15.99
CA VAL A 38 -34.33 18.01 -16.14
C VAL A 38 -34.49 17.60 -17.64
N PRO A 39 -35.16 16.49 -18.12
CA PRO A 39 -35.95 15.42 -17.46
C PRO A 39 -35.66 13.93 -17.83
N HIS A 40 -36.30 13.09 -17.00
CA HIS A 40 -36.75 11.69 -17.10
C HIS A 40 -37.19 11.08 -18.46
N ALA A 41 -36.99 9.76 -18.61
CA ALA A 41 -38.08 8.75 -18.81
C ALA A 41 -37.55 7.29 -18.82
N LEU A 42 -38.23 6.40 -18.07
CA LEU A 42 -38.12 4.93 -18.10
C LEU A 42 -39.12 4.33 -19.12
N PRO A 43 -38.95 3.05 -19.54
CA PRO A 43 -39.87 2.03 -19.03
C PRO A 43 -39.27 0.62 -18.80
N SER A 44 -39.96 -0.16 -17.95
CA SER A 44 -39.78 -1.59 -17.60
C SER A 44 -40.82 -2.49 -18.31
N PRO A 45 -41.04 -3.78 -17.92
CA PRO A 45 -40.27 -4.99 -18.23
C PRO A 45 -41.12 -6.06 -18.98
N ARG A 46 -40.53 -7.18 -19.43
CA ARG A 46 -41.30 -8.40 -19.81
C ARG A 46 -40.64 -9.70 -19.36
N THR A 47 -41.53 -10.65 -19.07
CA THR A 47 -41.44 -11.88 -18.27
C THR A 47 -41.35 -13.15 -19.14
N MET A 48 -41.19 -14.29 -18.45
CA MET A 48 -41.37 -15.71 -18.85
C MET A 48 -40.07 -16.47 -19.22
N SER A 49 -39.84 -17.73 -18.85
CA SER A 49 -40.70 -18.77 -18.28
C SER A 49 -39.87 -19.83 -17.52
N GLN A 50 -40.54 -20.59 -16.65
CA GLN A 50 -40.04 -21.73 -15.88
C GLN A 50 -39.95 -23.01 -16.73
N SER A 51 -39.08 -23.95 -16.33
CA SER A 51 -39.37 -25.40 -16.34
C SER A 51 -38.38 -26.18 -15.46
N ILE A 52 -38.94 -26.93 -14.50
CA ILE A 52 -38.31 -27.92 -13.62
C ILE A 52 -38.76 -29.30 -14.11
N VAL A 53 -37.86 -30.28 -14.29
CA VAL A 53 -38.10 -31.72 -14.01
C VAL A 53 -36.76 -32.41 -13.66
N ALA A 54 -36.84 -33.37 -12.73
CA ALA A 54 -35.79 -33.91 -11.89
C ALA A 54 -35.09 -35.22 -12.37
N ALA A 55 -33.87 -35.39 -11.84
CA ALA A 55 -33.23 -36.56 -11.22
C ALA A 55 -33.27 -37.96 -11.88
N ARG A 56 -32.08 -38.61 -11.91
CA ARG A 56 -31.89 -40.02 -11.49
C ARG A 56 -30.48 -40.25 -10.91
N ARG A 57 -30.46 -40.98 -9.78
CA ARG A 57 -29.34 -41.41 -8.94
C ARG A 57 -28.63 -42.63 -9.52
N HIS A 58 -27.33 -42.81 -9.23
CA HIS A 58 -26.68 -44.13 -9.04
C HIS A 58 -25.70 -44.06 -7.85
N GLY A 59 -25.69 -45.12 -7.04
CA GLY A 59 -25.09 -45.22 -5.71
C GLY A 59 -23.59 -45.59 -5.65
N PRO A 60 -23.08 -45.97 -4.46
CA PRO A 60 -21.74 -45.61 -4.00
C PRO A 60 -20.68 -46.70 -4.22
N SER A 61 -19.41 -46.27 -4.22
CA SER A 61 -18.24 -47.16 -4.03
C SER A 61 -17.38 -46.62 -2.90
N LEU A 62 -17.25 -47.42 -1.85
CA LEU A 62 -16.36 -47.21 -0.71
C LEU A 62 -15.01 -47.85 -1.04
N SER A 63 -13.94 -47.05 -1.09
CA SER A 63 -12.60 -47.54 -0.77
C SER A 63 -11.83 -46.43 -0.07
N GLY A 64 -11.64 -46.62 1.24
CA GLY A 64 -10.87 -45.71 2.09
C GLY A 64 -9.38 -45.86 1.81
N ARG A 65 -8.76 -44.75 1.46
CA ARG A 65 -7.35 -44.47 1.76
C ARG A 65 -7.36 -43.25 2.70
N PRO A 66 -6.50 -43.19 3.73
CA PRO A 66 -6.44 -42.02 4.58
C PRO A 66 -5.91 -40.87 3.72
N THR A 67 -6.80 -39.96 3.33
CA THR A 67 -6.42 -38.63 2.83
C THR A 67 -5.75 -37.93 3.99
N GLN A 68 -4.43 -37.96 3.99
CA GLN A 68 -3.63 -36.97 4.68
C GLN A 68 -4.08 -35.63 4.08
N GLU A 69 -4.94 -34.90 4.80
CA GLU A 69 -5.28 -33.51 4.50
C GLU A 69 -3.98 -32.69 4.57
N ARG A 70 -3.25 -32.75 3.48
CA ARG A 70 -2.22 -31.79 3.15
C ARG A 70 -3.01 -30.51 2.93
N SER A 71 -3.12 -29.69 3.98
CA SER A 71 -3.57 -28.31 3.90
C SER A 71 -3.10 -27.77 2.56
N GLU A 72 -4.05 -27.53 1.65
CA GLU A 72 -3.80 -26.86 0.39
C GLU A 72 -3.32 -25.46 0.76
N ARG A 73 -2.02 -25.32 1.01
CA ARG A 73 -1.36 -24.02 0.93
C ARG A 73 -1.61 -23.58 -0.50
N ALA A 74 -2.62 -22.74 -0.68
CA ALA A 74 -2.88 -22.07 -1.94
C ALA A 74 -1.54 -21.57 -2.45
N MET A 75 -1.19 -21.97 -3.67
CA MET A 75 0.07 -21.58 -4.29
C MET A 75 0.15 -20.05 -4.24
N PRO A 76 1.28 -19.45 -3.82
CA PRO A 76 1.39 -18.00 -3.58
C PRO A 76 1.50 -17.22 -4.90
N TYR A 77 0.81 -17.67 -5.94
CA TYR A 77 0.82 -17.13 -7.30
C TYR A 77 -0.61 -17.01 -7.81
N CYS A 78 -0.91 -15.89 -8.46
CA CYS A 78 -2.15 -15.66 -9.17
C CYS A 78 -1.83 -15.36 -10.65
N GLU A 79 -2.40 -16.15 -11.55
CA GLU A 79 -2.34 -15.87 -12.99
C GLU A 79 -3.36 -14.76 -13.32
N LEU A 80 -2.85 -13.59 -13.69
CA LEU A 80 -3.66 -12.47 -14.17
C LEU A 80 -3.65 -12.43 -15.70
N SER A 81 -4.36 -11.48 -16.29
CA SER A 81 -4.51 -11.37 -17.73
C SER A 81 -3.18 -11.16 -18.48
N GLN A 82 -2.20 -10.50 -17.84
CA GLN A 82 -0.93 -10.12 -18.48
C GLN A 82 0.32 -10.59 -17.71
N VAL A 83 0.18 -10.93 -16.44
CA VAL A 83 1.31 -11.21 -15.54
C VAL A 83 0.91 -12.27 -14.51
N THR A 84 1.89 -12.99 -14.02
CA THR A 84 1.74 -13.90 -12.88
C THR A 84 2.23 -13.17 -11.65
N ILE A 85 1.35 -12.90 -10.69
CA ILE A 85 1.70 -12.18 -9.46
C ILE A 85 1.97 -13.16 -8.34
N TYR A 86 3.17 -13.10 -7.78
CA TYR A 86 3.45 -13.68 -6.47
C TYR A 86 2.85 -12.81 -5.37
N PHE A 87 2.26 -13.41 -4.35
CA PHE A 87 1.82 -12.68 -3.17
C PHE A 87 1.87 -13.54 -1.90
N ASN A 88 2.19 -12.89 -0.79
CA ASN A 88 1.98 -13.48 0.53
C ASN A 88 0.58 -13.11 1.03
N ARG A 89 -0.14 -14.07 1.61
CA ARG A 89 -1.41 -13.83 2.29
C ARG A 89 -1.49 -14.60 3.60
N ALA A 90 -1.85 -13.92 4.68
CA ALA A 90 -2.05 -14.54 5.98
C ALA A 90 -2.95 -13.69 6.88
N GLY A 91 -3.54 -14.35 7.88
CA GLY A 91 -4.48 -13.71 8.80
C GLY A 91 -5.93 -13.90 8.36
N SER A 92 -6.80 -13.09 8.92
CA SER A 92 -8.24 -13.16 8.71
C SER A 92 -8.90 -11.84 9.08
N GLY A 93 -10.09 -11.56 8.55
CA GLY A 93 -10.85 -10.34 8.84
C GLY A 93 -10.80 -9.38 7.67
N VAL A 94 -10.75 -8.07 7.97
CA VAL A 94 -10.77 -7.03 6.94
C VAL A 94 -9.47 -7.06 6.13
N PRO A 95 -9.53 -7.01 4.78
CA PRO A 95 -8.32 -7.04 3.95
C PRO A 95 -7.43 -5.81 4.12
N VAL A 96 -6.12 -6.03 4.19
CA VAL A 96 -5.07 -5.00 4.16
C VAL A 96 -4.07 -5.35 3.06
N VAL A 97 -3.90 -4.45 2.09
CA VAL A 97 -2.97 -4.64 0.97
C VAL A 97 -1.71 -3.82 1.20
N LEU A 98 -0.55 -4.49 1.23
CA LEU A 98 0.76 -3.88 1.44
C LEU A 98 1.51 -3.75 0.10
N LEU A 99 1.74 -2.52 -0.36
CA LEU A 99 2.31 -2.21 -1.67
C LEU A 99 3.72 -1.64 -1.52
N HIS A 100 4.73 -2.39 -1.97
CA HIS A 100 6.14 -2.03 -1.78
C HIS A 100 6.61 -0.86 -2.68
N GLN A 101 7.77 -0.33 -2.34
CA GLN A 101 8.49 0.72 -3.07
C GLN A 101 9.12 0.21 -4.38
N TYR A 102 9.59 1.12 -5.23
CA TYR A 102 10.04 0.82 -6.60
C TYR A 102 11.18 -0.21 -6.69
N PHE A 103 12.12 -0.22 -5.75
CA PHE A 103 13.19 -1.21 -5.70
C PHE A 103 12.98 -2.26 -4.60
N GLY A 104 11.72 -2.43 -4.18
CA GLY A 104 11.31 -3.36 -3.13
C GLY A 104 10.61 -4.61 -3.64
N THR A 105 10.21 -5.45 -2.69
CA THR A 105 9.35 -6.63 -2.85
C THR A 105 8.42 -6.74 -1.62
N SER A 106 7.55 -7.74 -1.61
CA SER A 106 6.74 -8.10 -0.44
C SER A 106 7.57 -8.36 0.83
N GLU A 107 8.86 -8.69 0.71
CA GLU A 107 9.74 -8.94 1.86
C GLU A 107 10.07 -7.67 2.66
N ASN A 108 9.92 -6.48 2.06
CA ASN A 108 10.08 -5.23 2.80
C ASN A 108 9.01 -5.03 3.87
N TRP A 109 7.95 -5.84 3.85
CA TRP A 109 6.87 -5.79 4.81
C TRP A 109 6.97 -6.82 5.93
N LEU A 110 7.96 -7.73 5.96
CA LEU A 110 7.96 -8.91 6.87
C LEU A 110 7.59 -8.57 8.32
N ALA A 111 8.24 -7.57 8.92
CA ALA A 111 7.98 -7.19 10.31
C ALA A 111 6.56 -6.63 10.54
N ILE A 112 6.05 -5.84 9.59
CA ILE A 112 4.71 -5.25 9.66
C ILE A 112 3.64 -6.28 9.31
N PHE A 113 3.90 -7.15 8.34
CA PHE A 113 3.04 -8.24 7.92
C PHE A 113 2.69 -9.14 9.11
N ASP A 114 3.70 -9.56 9.88
CA ASP A 114 3.50 -10.38 11.08
C ASP A 114 2.71 -9.66 12.17
N MET A 115 2.82 -8.34 12.25
CA MET A 115 2.05 -7.52 13.17
C MET A 115 0.57 -7.46 12.77
N LEU A 116 0.30 -7.11 11.51
CA LEU A 116 -1.04 -6.86 11.00
C LEU A 116 -1.85 -8.15 10.83
N ARG A 117 -1.23 -9.28 10.46
CA ARG A 117 -1.96 -10.55 10.21
C ARG A 117 -2.63 -11.15 11.44
N ARG A 118 -2.35 -10.62 12.63
CA ARG A 118 -3.03 -11.00 13.88
C ARG A 118 -4.43 -10.39 14.00
N HIS A 119 -4.72 -9.36 13.20
CA HIS A 119 -5.95 -8.57 13.27
C HIS A 119 -6.67 -8.47 11.91
N PHE A 120 -5.94 -8.66 10.82
CA PHE A 120 -6.41 -8.43 9.45
C PHE A 120 -6.08 -9.61 8.54
N ASP A 121 -6.76 -9.71 7.40
CA ASP A 121 -6.34 -10.53 6.27
C ASP A 121 -5.33 -9.73 5.45
N VAL A 122 -4.04 -10.04 5.58
CA VAL A 122 -2.97 -9.22 5.01
C VAL A 122 -2.51 -9.83 3.69
N ILE A 123 -2.49 -9.02 2.63
CA ILE A 123 -2.05 -9.38 1.29
C ILE A 123 -0.84 -8.50 0.93
N ALA A 124 0.28 -9.12 0.59
CA ALA A 124 1.50 -8.42 0.16
C ALA A 124 1.98 -8.99 -1.19
N PRO A 125 1.57 -8.40 -2.33
CA PRO A 125 2.05 -8.81 -3.64
C PRO A 125 3.47 -8.32 -3.90
N ASP A 126 4.23 -9.10 -4.67
CA ASP A 126 5.32 -8.57 -5.47
C ASP A 126 4.70 -7.95 -6.73
N LEU A 127 4.93 -6.67 -7.00
CA LEU A 127 4.39 -5.99 -8.19
C LEU A 127 4.97 -6.60 -9.48
N ARG A 128 4.33 -6.38 -10.63
CA ARG A 128 4.83 -6.85 -11.95
C ARG A 128 6.31 -6.52 -12.13
N ALA A 129 7.09 -7.46 -12.68
CA ALA A 129 8.54 -7.36 -12.84
C ALA A 129 9.37 -7.18 -11.55
N HIS A 130 8.76 -7.35 -10.37
CA HIS A 130 9.45 -7.32 -9.07
C HIS A 130 9.40 -8.69 -8.41
N GLY A 131 10.44 -8.98 -7.63
CA GLY A 131 10.53 -10.19 -6.82
C GLY A 131 10.17 -11.46 -7.60
N ARG A 132 9.20 -12.19 -7.09
CA ARG A 132 8.82 -13.49 -7.65
C ARG A 132 7.75 -13.39 -8.74
N SER A 133 7.19 -12.21 -8.98
CA SER A 133 6.23 -11.97 -10.06
C SER A 133 6.92 -11.99 -11.41
N SER A 134 6.17 -12.34 -12.47
CA SER A 134 6.74 -12.34 -13.82
C SER A 134 6.93 -10.91 -14.36
N ASP A 135 7.83 -10.78 -15.34
CA ASP A 135 8.05 -9.55 -16.11
C ASP A 135 7.39 -9.72 -17.49
N PRO A 136 6.28 -9.02 -17.78
CA PRO A 136 5.61 -9.09 -19.08
C PRO A 136 6.36 -8.32 -20.19
N GLY A 137 7.46 -7.64 -19.88
CA GLY A 137 8.14 -6.72 -20.79
C GLY A 137 7.34 -5.43 -21.01
N GLY A 138 7.76 -4.62 -22.00
CA GLY A 138 7.13 -3.32 -22.29
C GLY A 138 7.33 -2.30 -21.17
N ARG A 139 6.71 -1.10 -21.28
CA ARG A 139 6.80 0.00 -20.28
C ARG A 139 6.09 -0.42 -18.97
N LEU A 140 6.71 -0.17 -17.81
CA LEU A 140 6.04 -0.30 -16.52
C LEU A 140 5.40 1.06 -16.22
N THR A 141 4.07 1.10 -16.13
CA THR A 141 3.33 2.34 -15.88
C THR A 141 2.55 2.23 -14.57
N LEU A 142 2.23 3.37 -13.96
CA LEU A 142 1.40 3.42 -12.76
C LEU A 142 0.03 2.75 -13.01
N GLU A 143 -0.57 2.98 -14.18
CA GLU A 143 -1.78 2.30 -14.64
C GLU A 143 -1.62 0.78 -14.63
N GLY A 144 -0.49 0.28 -15.16
CA GLY A 144 -0.20 -1.14 -15.22
C GLY A 144 -0.10 -1.75 -13.82
N PHE A 145 0.64 -1.11 -12.91
CA PHE A 145 0.75 -1.57 -11.53
C PHE A 145 -0.61 -1.62 -10.84
N ALA A 146 -1.42 -0.55 -10.95
CA ALA A 146 -2.74 -0.50 -10.35
C ALA A 146 -3.71 -1.53 -10.96
N ALA A 147 -3.68 -1.73 -12.29
CA ALA A 147 -4.53 -2.70 -12.96
C ALA A 147 -4.26 -4.13 -12.50
N ASP A 148 -3.00 -4.53 -12.32
CA ASP A 148 -2.68 -5.87 -11.83
C ASP A 148 -3.13 -6.08 -10.38
N VAL A 149 -2.93 -5.07 -9.52
CA VAL A 149 -3.38 -5.18 -8.12
C VAL A 149 -4.91 -5.24 -8.08
N ALA A 150 -5.62 -4.45 -8.90
CA ALA A 150 -7.07 -4.54 -9.00
C ALA A 150 -7.53 -5.92 -9.49
N GLU A 151 -6.89 -6.49 -10.51
CA GLU A 151 -7.23 -7.83 -10.99
C GLU A 151 -6.93 -8.88 -9.91
N LEU A 152 -5.78 -8.81 -9.22
CA LEU A 152 -5.45 -9.68 -8.10
C LEU A 152 -6.54 -9.65 -7.02
N LEU A 153 -6.94 -8.45 -6.57
CA LEU A 153 -7.98 -8.31 -5.55
C LEU A 153 -9.32 -8.87 -6.03
N HIS A 154 -9.67 -8.64 -7.29
CA HIS A 154 -10.87 -9.22 -7.90
C HIS A 154 -10.83 -10.76 -7.92
N ARG A 155 -9.70 -11.37 -8.29
CA ARG A 155 -9.51 -12.84 -8.27
C ARG A 155 -9.59 -13.42 -6.87
N LEU A 156 -9.23 -12.64 -5.86
CA LEU A 156 -9.33 -13.01 -4.45
C LEU A 156 -10.70 -12.68 -3.81
N ASP A 157 -11.66 -12.20 -4.61
CA ASP A 157 -13.00 -11.72 -4.20
C ASP A 157 -12.95 -10.61 -3.13
N ILE A 158 -11.95 -9.72 -3.23
CA ILE A 158 -11.76 -8.57 -2.37
C ILE A 158 -12.27 -7.32 -3.09
N ARG A 159 -13.37 -6.74 -2.58
CA ARG A 159 -13.97 -5.51 -3.11
C ARG A 159 -13.62 -4.28 -2.29
N GLU A 160 -13.26 -4.47 -1.03
CA GLU A 160 -12.86 -3.40 -0.11
C GLU A 160 -11.64 -3.81 0.70
N ALA A 161 -10.74 -2.85 0.94
CA ALA A 161 -9.51 -3.09 1.68
C ALA A 161 -8.96 -1.78 2.26
N HIS A 162 -8.11 -1.89 3.27
CA HIS A 162 -7.14 -0.85 3.56
C HIS A 162 -5.96 -0.97 2.60
N LEU A 163 -5.45 0.16 2.11
CA LEU A 163 -4.32 0.21 1.20
C LEU A 163 -3.13 0.89 1.90
N VAL A 164 -2.04 0.15 2.10
CA VAL A 164 -0.80 0.66 2.71
C VAL A 164 0.29 0.60 1.67
N GLY A 165 0.86 1.74 1.31
CA GLY A 165 1.82 1.85 0.23
C GLY A 165 3.06 2.66 0.60
N ALA A 166 4.24 2.19 0.18
CA ALA A 166 5.49 2.92 0.34
C ALA A 166 5.98 3.48 -1.01
N SER A 167 6.22 4.78 -1.10
CA SER A 167 6.73 5.47 -2.31
C SER A 167 5.91 5.12 -3.56
N LEU A 168 6.43 4.30 -4.49
CA LEU A 168 5.65 3.74 -5.61
C LEU A 168 4.32 3.12 -5.15
N GLY A 169 4.35 2.32 -4.09
CA GLY A 169 3.15 1.69 -3.56
C GLY A 169 2.10 2.69 -3.08
N ALA A 170 2.49 3.87 -2.60
CA ALA A 170 1.56 4.94 -2.25
C ALA A 170 0.86 5.52 -3.50
N MET A 171 1.61 5.65 -4.61
CA MET A 171 1.03 6.04 -5.90
C MET A 171 0.03 5.00 -6.40
N VAL A 172 0.38 3.72 -6.33
CA VAL A 172 -0.49 2.61 -6.74
C VAL A 172 -1.76 2.57 -5.88
N ALA A 173 -1.63 2.70 -4.56
CA ALA A 173 -2.75 2.76 -3.61
C ALA A 173 -3.73 3.89 -3.93
N ALA A 174 -3.21 5.10 -4.18
CA ALA A 174 -4.05 6.23 -4.56
C ALA A 174 -4.74 6.00 -5.91
N ARG A 175 -4.03 5.49 -6.92
CA ARG A 175 -4.59 5.20 -8.25
C ARG A 175 -5.75 4.19 -8.17
N LEU A 176 -5.59 3.16 -7.36
CA LEU A 176 -6.64 2.17 -7.05
C LEU A 176 -7.88 2.81 -6.40
N ALA A 177 -7.68 3.68 -5.41
CA ALA A 177 -8.78 4.38 -4.75
C ALA A 177 -9.50 5.37 -5.69
N LEU A 178 -8.74 6.17 -6.44
CA LEU A 178 -9.28 7.20 -7.35
C LEU A 178 -10.03 6.60 -8.53
N SER A 179 -9.57 5.46 -9.04
CA SER A 179 -10.28 4.74 -10.12
C SER A 179 -11.57 4.06 -9.64
N GLY A 180 -11.76 3.89 -8.33
CA GLY A 180 -12.84 3.08 -7.78
C GLY A 180 -12.70 1.58 -8.05
N ALA A 181 -11.53 1.12 -8.52
CA ALA A 181 -11.27 -0.29 -8.80
C ALA A 181 -11.33 -1.16 -7.53
N VAL A 182 -11.07 -0.54 -6.37
CA VAL A 182 -11.30 -1.11 -5.04
C VAL A 182 -11.92 -0.05 -4.15
N ASN A 183 -12.88 -0.44 -3.31
CA ASN A 183 -13.42 0.46 -2.30
C ASN A 183 -12.42 0.58 -1.13
N ALA A 184 -11.57 1.61 -1.18
CA ALA A 184 -10.58 1.85 -0.13
C ALA A 184 -11.28 2.23 1.19
N ARG A 185 -11.04 1.45 2.26
CA ARG A 185 -11.53 1.75 3.62
C ARG A 185 -10.68 2.84 4.28
N SER A 186 -9.38 2.80 4.06
CA SER A 186 -8.43 3.88 4.35
C SER A 186 -7.17 3.73 3.50
N LEU A 187 -6.34 4.77 3.50
CA LEU A 187 -5.04 4.77 2.83
C LEU A 187 -3.93 5.10 3.83
N VAL A 188 -2.78 4.45 3.68
CA VAL A 188 -1.54 4.82 4.38
C VAL A 188 -0.44 5.02 3.34
N PHE A 189 0.15 6.20 3.32
CA PHE A 189 1.22 6.56 2.40
C PHE A 189 2.52 6.76 3.18
N ILE A 190 3.52 5.93 2.90
CA ILE A 190 4.84 6.00 3.53
C ILE A 190 5.84 6.57 2.53
N GLY A 191 6.47 7.69 2.85
CA GLY A 191 7.35 8.42 1.94
C GLY A 191 6.71 8.66 0.56
N PRO A 192 5.50 9.27 0.48
CA PRO A 192 4.90 9.58 -0.81
C PRO A 192 5.79 10.57 -1.60
N PRO A 193 5.78 10.50 -2.94
CA PRO A 193 6.58 11.41 -3.75
C PRO A 193 6.13 12.86 -3.55
N ASN A 194 7.09 13.74 -3.27
CA ASN A 194 6.86 15.18 -3.21
C ASN A 194 6.68 15.75 -4.62
N PHE A 195 5.47 16.19 -4.95
CA PHE A 195 5.13 16.77 -6.25
C PHE A 195 5.58 18.22 -6.43
N ALA A 196 6.02 18.89 -5.36
CA ALA A 196 6.66 20.20 -5.44
C ALA A 196 8.15 20.09 -5.78
N ALA A 197 8.72 18.88 -5.75
CA ALA A 197 10.11 18.65 -6.10
C ALA A 197 10.36 18.76 -7.62
N PRO A 198 11.58 19.15 -8.06
CA PRO A 198 11.94 19.17 -9.47
C PRO A 198 11.76 17.80 -10.14
N SER A 199 11.30 17.77 -11.38
CA SER A 199 11.07 16.54 -12.15
C SER A 199 12.11 16.35 -13.26
N THR A 200 13.38 16.62 -12.97
CA THR A 200 14.45 16.47 -13.97
C THR A 200 15.08 15.08 -13.88
N ALA A 201 15.71 14.64 -14.97
CA ALA A 201 16.47 13.39 -14.98
C ALA A 201 17.64 13.45 -14.00
N GLU A 202 18.26 14.62 -13.84
CA GLU A 202 19.36 14.88 -12.91
C GLU A 202 18.91 14.78 -11.46
N TYR A 203 17.78 15.41 -11.10
CA TYR A 203 17.21 15.32 -9.76
C TYR A 203 16.76 13.88 -9.45
N THR A 204 16.11 13.23 -10.42
CA THR A 204 15.71 11.82 -10.26
C THR A 204 16.94 10.94 -10.04
N ARG A 205 18.03 11.18 -10.77
CA ARG A 205 19.30 10.46 -10.59
C ARG A 205 19.93 10.74 -9.23
N SER A 206 19.95 11.99 -8.76
CA SER A 206 20.52 12.30 -7.44
C SER A 206 19.71 11.66 -6.31
N VAL A 207 18.38 11.67 -6.39
CA VAL A 207 17.52 10.96 -5.45
C VAL A 207 17.79 9.45 -5.47
N ILE A 208 18.05 8.86 -6.65
CA ILE A 208 18.45 7.45 -6.72
C ILE A 208 19.79 7.22 -6.03
N GLU A 209 20.80 8.01 -6.35
CA GLU A 209 22.13 7.86 -5.78
C GLU A 209 22.13 8.04 -4.25
N GLU A 210 21.29 8.94 -3.74
CA GLU A 210 21.14 9.23 -2.31
C GLU A 210 20.32 8.18 -1.56
N LEU A 211 19.16 7.78 -2.09
CA LEU A 211 18.28 6.80 -1.43
C LEU A 211 18.71 5.34 -1.65
N PHE A 212 19.44 5.08 -2.73
CA PHE A 212 19.78 3.75 -3.23
C PHE A 212 21.27 3.69 -3.60
N PRO A 213 22.20 3.95 -2.66
CA PRO A 213 23.63 3.89 -2.94
C PRO A 213 24.01 2.49 -3.45
N ALA A 214 25.03 2.45 -4.32
CA ALA A 214 25.45 1.30 -5.11
C ALA A 214 25.87 0.05 -4.31
N HIS A 215 25.86 0.11 -2.97
CA HIS A 215 26.44 -0.89 -2.07
C HIS A 215 25.43 -1.65 -1.18
N GLU A 216 24.12 -1.43 -1.31
CA GLU A 216 23.17 -2.35 -0.66
C GLU A 216 22.99 -3.61 -1.50
N ASP A 217 23.39 -4.76 -0.96
CA ASP A 217 23.06 -6.11 -1.45
C ASP A 217 21.54 -6.43 -1.38
N GLU A 218 20.69 -5.44 -1.06
CA GLU A 218 19.25 -5.58 -0.83
C GLU A 218 18.37 -5.32 -2.08
N TYR A 219 18.95 -5.21 -3.28
CA TYR A 219 18.15 -5.08 -4.51
C TYR A 219 17.58 -6.44 -4.97
N ALA A 220 16.25 -6.49 -5.08
CA ALA A 220 15.47 -7.55 -5.74
C ALA A 220 15.86 -8.98 -5.36
N HIS A 221 15.36 -9.45 -4.21
CA HIS A 221 15.27 -10.89 -3.95
C HIS A 221 14.27 -11.52 -4.93
N ALA A 222 14.87 -12.26 -5.87
CA ALA A 222 14.31 -12.99 -7.01
C ALA A 222 13.91 -12.12 -8.23
N HIS A 223 14.43 -12.54 -9.38
CA HIS A 223 13.70 -12.71 -10.63
C HIS A 223 14.30 -14.00 -11.22
N ARG A 224 13.74 -15.17 -10.83
CA ARG A 224 14.39 -16.49 -11.04
C ARG A 224 14.69 -16.81 -12.52
N ALA A 225 14.05 -16.11 -13.47
CA ALA A 225 14.18 -16.37 -14.90
C ALA A 225 15.21 -15.50 -15.64
N LEU A 226 15.53 -14.29 -15.16
CA LEU A 226 16.32 -13.30 -15.91
C LEU A 226 17.59 -12.81 -15.19
N GLY A 227 17.76 -13.17 -13.91
CA GLY A 227 18.91 -12.74 -13.09
C GLY A 227 18.76 -11.33 -12.53
N GLN A 228 19.44 -11.07 -11.41
CA GLN A 228 19.34 -9.81 -10.65
C GLN A 228 19.71 -8.58 -11.49
N ASP A 229 20.74 -8.70 -12.32
CA ASP A 229 21.24 -7.58 -13.14
C ASP A 229 20.26 -7.13 -14.22
N HIS A 230 19.49 -8.06 -14.81
CA HIS A 230 18.55 -7.73 -15.86
C HIS A 230 17.34 -6.97 -15.30
N ALA A 231 16.73 -7.51 -14.24
CA ALA A 231 15.62 -6.86 -13.56
C ALA A 231 16.04 -5.48 -13.02
N ARG A 232 17.24 -5.37 -12.44
CA ARG A 232 17.78 -4.08 -11.97
C ARG A 232 17.91 -3.06 -13.10
N LYS A 233 18.53 -3.42 -14.23
CA LYS A 233 18.68 -2.53 -15.39
C LYS A 233 17.32 -2.11 -15.95
N ARG A 234 16.37 -3.05 -16.01
CA ARG A 234 14.99 -2.80 -16.48
C ARG A 234 14.27 -1.81 -15.57
N LEU A 235 14.28 -2.03 -14.25
CA LEU A 235 13.62 -1.18 -13.26
C LEU A 235 14.28 0.21 -13.20
N LEU A 236 15.61 0.28 -13.19
CA LEU A 236 16.33 1.56 -13.19
C LEU A 236 16.02 2.39 -14.45
N ALA A 237 16.04 1.77 -15.62
CA ALA A 237 15.67 2.44 -16.87
C ALA A 237 14.23 2.98 -16.83
N ASN A 238 13.30 2.19 -16.27
CA ASN A 238 11.91 2.63 -16.11
C ASN A 238 11.79 3.78 -15.12
N PHE A 239 12.47 3.71 -13.97
CA PHE A 239 12.41 4.73 -12.93
C PHE A 239 12.94 6.09 -13.42
N ILE A 240 14.03 6.09 -14.18
CA ILE A 240 14.58 7.31 -14.80
C ILE A 240 13.55 7.90 -15.76
N GLN A 241 12.92 7.07 -16.58
CA GLN A 241 11.91 7.53 -17.54
C GLN A 241 10.66 8.06 -16.84
N ASP A 242 10.19 7.41 -15.77
CA ASP A 242 9.09 7.92 -14.95
C ASP A 242 9.46 9.25 -14.28
N GLY A 243 10.75 9.46 -13.94
CA GLY A 243 11.27 10.75 -13.48
C GLY A 243 11.13 11.88 -14.50
N ILE A 244 11.28 11.57 -15.78
CA ILE A 244 11.14 12.52 -16.88
C ILE A 244 9.65 12.84 -17.15
N GLU A 245 8.79 11.82 -17.07
CA GLU A 245 7.35 11.93 -17.37
C GLU A 245 6.49 12.35 -16.16
N ARG A 246 7.11 12.39 -14.96
CA ARG A 246 6.54 12.64 -13.63
C ARG A 246 5.61 13.85 -13.47
N PRO A 247 5.79 15.00 -14.15
CA PRO A 247 5.00 16.21 -13.86
C PRO A 247 3.50 16.05 -14.02
N ARG A 248 3.06 15.20 -14.95
CA ARG A 248 1.64 15.02 -15.21
C ARG A 248 1.00 14.10 -14.17
N GLU A 249 1.58 12.92 -13.99
CA GLU A 249 1.06 11.90 -13.06
C GLU A 249 1.02 12.42 -11.61
N MET A 250 2.02 13.20 -11.19
CA MET A 250 2.08 13.75 -9.84
C MET A 250 1.03 14.82 -9.57
N ARG A 251 0.70 15.65 -10.58
CA ARG A 251 -0.39 16.62 -10.45
C ARG A 251 -1.75 15.94 -10.35
N GLU A 252 -1.97 14.93 -11.21
CA GLU A 252 -3.21 14.14 -11.19
C GLU A 252 -3.35 13.36 -9.87
N TRP A 253 -2.24 12.84 -9.32
CA TRP A 253 -2.20 12.18 -8.01
C TRP A 253 -2.58 13.14 -6.87
N ALA A 254 -1.91 14.29 -6.76
CA ALA A 254 -2.14 15.27 -5.68
C ALA A 254 -3.59 15.80 -5.69
N GLN A 255 -4.05 16.28 -6.85
CA GLN A 255 -5.42 16.78 -7.01
C GLN A 255 -6.46 15.70 -6.76
N GLY A 256 -6.17 14.46 -7.17
CA GLY A 256 -7.06 13.34 -6.95
C GLY A 256 -7.25 13.04 -5.47
N ILE A 257 -6.16 12.92 -4.70
CA ILE A 257 -6.27 12.48 -3.30
C ILE A 257 -6.88 13.53 -2.37
N GLU A 258 -6.81 14.82 -2.72
CA GLU A 258 -7.56 15.89 -2.05
C GLU A 258 -9.09 15.68 -2.14
N LEU A 259 -9.56 14.99 -3.19
CA LEU A 259 -10.98 14.69 -3.40
C LEU A 259 -11.43 13.38 -2.73
N LEU A 260 -10.51 12.59 -2.16
CA LEU A 260 -10.85 11.35 -1.48
C LEU A 260 -11.36 11.65 -0.08
N ASP A 261 -12.67 11.51 0.12
CA ASP A 261 -13.28 11.47 1.46
C ASP A 261 -13.07 10.09 2.12
N ARG A 262 -11.80 9.78 2.42
CA ARG A 262 -11.37 8.58 3.14
C ARG A 262 -10.35 8.94 4.19
N PRO A 263 -10.24 8.18 5.31
CA PRO A 263 -9.13 8.34 6.22
C PRO A 263 -7.80 8.09 5.50
N ILE A 264 -6.88 9.05 5.56
CA ILE A 264 -5.54 8.96 4.94
C ILE A 264 -4.50 9.25 6.01
N LEU A 265 -3.55 8.34 6.21
CA LEU A 265 -2.36 8.57 7.03
C LEU A 265 -1.13 8.77 6.14
N LEU A 266 -0.43 9.88 6.33
CA LEU A 266 0.88 10.15 5.74
C LEU A 266 1.97 9.86 6.75
N MET A 267 3.03 9.18 6.33
CA MET A 267 4.13 8.79 7.21
C MET A 267 5.47 9.01 6.52
N ALA A 268 6.42 9.62 7.20
CA ALA A 268 7.82 9.69 6.78
C ALA A 268 8.74 9.78 8.00
N GLY A 269 10.04 9.66 7.77
CA GLY A 269 11.05 10.04 8.76
C GLY A 269 11.30 11.55 8.78
N ASP A 270 11.83 12.06 9.88
CA ASP A 270 12.26 13.47 9.97
C ASP A 270 13.51 13.80 9.12
N ASN A 271 14.29 12.79 8.72
CA ASN A 271 15.44 12.92 7.82
C ASN A 271 15.11 12.43 6.39
N ASP A 272 13.84 12.42 5.98
CA ASP A 272 13.45 12.04 4.62
C ASP A 272 13.79 13.16 3.61
N PRO A 273 14.73 12.94 2.66
CA PRO A 273 15.11 13.96 1.67
C PRO A 273 14.09 14.09 0.53
N VAL A 274 13.21 13.09 0.35
CA VAL A 274 12.22 13.03 -0.74
C VAL A 274 10.85 13.50 -0.29
N ALA A 275 10.47 13.19 0.94
CA ALA A 275 9.21 13.62 1.53
C ALA A 275 9.48 14.41 2.83
N PRO A 276 9.97 15.68 2.72
CA PRO A 276 10.29 16.49 3.88
C PRO A 276 9.10 16.66 4.82
N ALA A 277 9.37 16.66 6.13
CA ALA A 277 8.34 16.67 7.16
C ALA A 277 7.42 17.90 7.10
N ASP A 278 7.97 19.08 6.81
CA ASP A 278 7.23 20.33 6.65
C ASP A 278 6.25 20.26 5.47
N TRP A 279 6.70 19.72 4.34
CA TRP A 279 5.86 19.46 3.18
C TRP A 279 4.76 18.42 3.51
N LEU A 280 5.10 17.31 4.16
CA LEU A 280 4.11 16.29 4.57
C LEU A 280 3.00 16.87 5.43
N VAL A 281 3.36 17.69 6.42
CA VAL A 281 2.41 18.35 7.33
C VAL A 281 1.51 19.31 6.55
N ALA A 282 2.10 20.17 5.71
CA ALA A 282 1.35 21.14 4.90
C ALA A 282 0.41 20.45 3.90
N PHE A 283 0.83 19.33 3.34
CA PHE A 283 0.00 18.56 2.42
C PHE A 283 -1.13 17.82 3.14
N THR A 284 -0.86 17.22 4.30
CA THR A 284 -1.89 16.55 5.11
C THR A 284 -3.01 17.49 5.52
N ALA A 285 -2.70 18.76 5.81
CA ALA A 285 -3.69 19.78 6.18
C ALA A 285 -4.70 20.10 5.07
N GLN A 286 -4.42 19.72 3.81
CA GLN A 286 -5.34 19.90 2.68
C GLN A 286 -6.30 18.71 2.50
N LEU A 287 -6.06 17.59 3.21
CA LEU A 287 -6.87 16.38 3.06
C LEU A 287 -8.10 16.43 3.99
N PRO A 288 -9.30 16.08 3.50
CA PRO A 288 -10.53 16.13 4.31
C PRO A 288 -10.45 15.31 5.62
N ARG A 289 -9.73 14.19 5.57
CA ARG A 289 -9.55 13.26 6.69
C ARG A 289 -8.10 12.79 6.80
N GLY A 290 -7.17 13.74 6.70
CA GLY A 290 -5.73 13.53 6.76
C GLY A 290 -5.18 13.42 8.18
N GLU A 291 -4.30 12.45 8.40
CA GLU A 291 -3.45 12.34 9.57
C GLU A 291 -1.99 12.23 9.12
N VAL A 292 -1.05 12.74 9.93
CA VAL A 292 0.39 12.67 9.63
C VAL A 292 1.17 12.12 10.81
N CYS A 293 2.17 11.28 10.52
CA CYS A 293 3.13 10.77 11.49
C CYS A 293 4.55 10.95 10.97
N ILE A 294 5.33 11.79 11.66
CA ILE A 294 6.76 11.98 11.39
C ILE A 294 7.54 11.19 12.44
N LEU A 295 8.30 10.20 12.00
CA LEU A 295 9.06 9.30 12.88
C LEU A 295 10.47 9.87 13.14
N PRO A 296 10.83 10.13 14.42
CA PRO A 296 12.13 10.70 14.76
C PRO A 296 13.30 9.81 14.35
N ARG A 297 14.35 10.42 13.79
CA ARG A 297 15.53 9.76 13.22
C ARG A 297 15.21 8.77 12.09
N GLY A 298 14.01 8.86 11.50
CA GLY A 298 13.62 8.05 10.35
C GLY A 298 14.16 8.64 9.06
N GLY A 299 14.37 7.80 8.04
CA GLY A 299 14.59 8.23 6.65
C GLY A 299 13.34 8.03 5.79
N HIS A 300 13.54 7.89 4.47
CA HIS A 300 12.43 7.72 3.52
C HIS A 300 11.60 6.45 3.71
N PHE A 301 12.20 5.39 4.25
CA PHE A 301 11.55 4.09 4.47
C PHE A 301 11.51 3.71 5.95
N PRO A 302 10.79 4.48 6.81
CA PRO A 302 10.78 4.22 8.25
C PRO A 302 10.10 2.89 8.60
N HIS A 303 9.27 2.35 7.71
CA HIS A 303 8.71 1.00 7.84
C HIS A 303 9.76 -0.12 7.79
N ARG A 304 10.94 0.14 7.18
CA ARG A 304 12.09 -0.79 7.15
C ARG A 304 13.05 -0.53 8.31
N THR A 305 13.36 0.74 8.59
CA THR A 305 14.39 1.11 9.57
C THR A 305 13.87 1.20 11.00
N LEU A 306 12.58 1.49 11.18
CA LEU A 306 11.88 1.60 12.46
C LEU A 306 10.58 0.75 12.45
N PRO A 307 10.65 -0.55 12.10
CA PRO A 307 9.48 -1.36 11.76
C PRO A 307 8.49 -1.51 12.92
N HIS A 308 8.97 -1.56 14.16
CA HIS A 308 8.09 -1.64 15.33
C HIS A 308 7.25 -0.38 15.52
N LEU A 309 7.87 0.81 15.39
CA LEU A 309 7.17 2.09 15.54
C LEU A 309 6.22 2.35 14.37
N ALA A 310 6.72 2.20 13.14
CA ALA A 310 5.90 2.38 11.95
C ALA A 310 4.74 1.38 11.91
N GLY A 311 5.00 0.10 12.20
CA GLY A 311 3.98 -0.94 12.26
C GLY A 311 2.90 -0.65 13.31
N GLN A 312 3.30 -0.19 14.50
CA GLN A 312 2.35 0.13 15.57
C GLN A 312 1.43 1.30 15.18
N VAL A 313 1.99 2.38 14.63
CA VAL A 313 1.20 3.52 14.14
C VAL A 313 0.22 3.10 13.06
N ILE A 314 0.66 2.26 12.11
CA ILE A 314 -0.20 1.71 11.05
C ILE A 314 -1.33 0.88 11.68
N LEU A 315 -1.00 -0.07 12.56
CA LEU A 315 -1.97 -0.92 13.22
C LEU A 315 -3.04 -0.10 13.96
N ASP A 316 -2.62 0.88 14.75
CA ASP A 316 -3.53 1.72 15.54
C ASP A 316 -4.44 2.58 14.66
N PHE A 317 -3.91 3.12 13.56
CA PHE A 317 -4.71 3.84 12.57
C PHE A 317 -5.78 2.94 11.94
N LEU A 318 -5.40 1.76 11.44
CA LEU A 318 -6.33 0.81 10.82
C LEU A 318 -7.42 0.38 11.81
N LEU A 319 -7.05 0.02 13.04
CA LEU A 319 -7.99 -0.37 14.08
C LEU A 319 -8.94 0.77 14.51
N ARG A 320 -8.51 2.05 14.45
CA ARG A 320 -9.40 3.19 14.70
C ARG A 320 -10.41 3.37 13.58
N VAL A 321 -9.98 3.26 12.31
CA VAL A 321 -10.88 3.33 11.16
C VAL A 321 -11.96 2.25 11.27
N GLU A 322 -11.57 1.02 11.58
CA GLU A 322 -12.52 -0.10 11.71
C GLU A 322 -13.50 0.08 12.87
N ARG A 323 -13.04 0.63 14.00
CA ARG A 323 -13.93 0.94 15.13
C ARG A 323 -14.96 2.01 14.77
N ALA A 324 -14.57 3.08 14.07
CA ALA A 324 -15.48 4.13 13.64
C ALA A 324 -16.56 3.61 12.66
N ARG A 325 -16.20 2.69 11.77
CA ARG A 325 -17.14 2.10 10.80
C ARG A 325 -18.18 1.16 11.42
N LEU A 326 -17.95 0.67 12.64
CA LEU A 326 -18.91 -0.17 13.36
C LEU A 326 -19.91 0.66 14.18
N THR A 327 -19.64 1.95 14.37
CA THR A 327 -20.48 2.88 15.13
C THR A 327 -21.37 3.76 14.27
N ASP A 328 -21.12 3.78 12.95
CA ASP A 328 -21.92 4.47 11.92
C ASP A 328 -23.00 3.55 11.35
#